data_AF-A0A667HUK5-F1
#
_entry.id   AF-A0A667HUK5-F1
#
_cell.length_a   1.000
_cell.length_b   1.000
_cell.length_c   1.000
_cell.angle_alpha   90.00
_cell.angle_beta   90.00
_cell.angle_gamma   90.00
#
_symmetry.space_group_name_H-M   'P 1'
#
loop_
_entity.id
_entity.type
_entity.pdbx_description
1 polymer ?
#
loop_
_entity_poly.entity_id
_entity_poly.type
_entity_poly.pdbx_seq_one_letter_code
_entity_poly.pdbx_strand_id
1 'polypeptide(L)'
;MEIIRSNFKSNLQKVYQAIEEADFFAIDGEFSGISDGPSVTALTNGFDTPEERYQKLKKHSMDFLLFQFGLCTFKYDYTDSKYITKSFNFYVFPKPFNRSSPDVKFVCQSSSIDFLASQGFDFNKVFRNGIPYLNQEEERQLREQYDEKRLQSNGAGTLSYVSPNASKCPVTIPEDQKKFIDQVVEKIEDLLQSEENKNLDLEPCTGFQRKLIYQTLSWKYPKGIHVETLETEKKERYIVISKVDEEERKRREQQKHAKEQEELNDAVGFSRVIHAIANSGKLVIGHNMLLDVMHTVHQFYCPLPADLNEFKEMTTCVFPRLLDTKLMASTQPFKDIINNTSLAELEKRLKETPFNPPKVESAEGFPSYDTATEQLHEAGYDAYITGLCFLSMANYLGSFLSPPKIHVSARSKLIEPFFNKLFLMRVMDIPYLNLEGPDCNIQISWIDDTSAFVSLSQPEQVQIAVNTSKYAESYRIQTYADYVGKKHEEKQIKRKWTEDSWKEVERKRLNTQCISYALQNHYHHANSLTSTSTVGKRNLSPSPAEADLETRISGEISDTELEQTESCAESLSEGRKKAKKLKRMKKELSPAGGLPGSPAKLFEVPDTW
;
A
#
# COMPACT_ATOMS: atom_id res chain seq x y z
N MET A 1 -20.51 -5.47 0.74
CA MET A 1 -21.26 -4.21 0.51
C MET A 1 -20.46 -3.27 -0.36
N GLU A 2 -21.09 -2.63 -1.35
CA GLU A 2 -20.41 -1.74 -2.29
C GLU A 2 -20.26 -0.30 -1.75
N ILE A 3 -19.04 0.12 -1.43
CA ILE A 3 -18.75 1.45 -0.88
C ILE A 3 -17.89 2.26 -1.86
N ILE A 4 -18.43 3.42 -2.24
CA ILE A 4 -17.89 4.39 -3.20
C ILE A 4 -18.05 5.81 -2.65
N ARG A 5 -17.40 6.81 -3.25
CA ARG A 5 -17.39 8.22 -2.76
C ARG A 5 -18.77 8.81 -2.47
N SER A 6 -19.81 8.43 -3.22
CA SER A 6 -21.18 8.95 -3.05
C SER A 6 -21.94 8.31 -1.87
N ASN A 7 -21.54 7.14 -1.36
CA ASN A 7 -22.20 6.45 -0.25
C ASN A 7 -21.28 6.15 0.95
N PHE A 8 -19.98 6.47 0.87
CA PHE A 8 -19.01 6.30 1.94
C PHE A 8 -19.45 6.99 3.23
N LYS A 9 -19.68 8.30 3.18
CA LYS A 9 -20.08 9.14 4.32
C LYS A 9 -21.34 8.61 5.05
N SER A 10 -22.35 8.17 4.29
CA SER A 10 -23.62 7.67 4.83
C SER A 10 -23.57 6.23 5.36
N ASN A 11 -22.54 5.45 5.02
CA ASN A 11 -22.32 4.11 5.57
C ASN A 11 -21.16 4.05 6.57
N LEU A 12 -20.37 5.11 6.73
CA LEU A 12 -19.17 5.11 7.59
C LEU A 12 -19.47 4.74 9.05
N GLN A 13 -20.62 5.16 9.61
CA GLN A 13 -21.02 4.72 10.95
C GLN A 13 -21.37 3.22 11.03
N LYS A 14 -21.91 2.61 9.96
CA LYS A 14 -22.09 1.15 9.91
C LYS A 14 -20.76 0.40 9.84
N VAL A 15 -19.75 0.99 9.19
CA VAL A 15 -18.38 0.48 9.14
C VAL A 15 -17.74 0.57 10.52
N TYR A 16 -17.84 1.71 11.21
CA TYR A 16 -17.36 1.86 12.59
C TYR A 16 -18.06 0.89 13.55
N GLN A 17 -19.39 0.75 13.49
CA GLN A 17 -20.11 -0.24 14.29
C GLN A 17 -19.66 -1.69 13.97
N ALA A 18 -19.42 -2.03 12.70
CA ALA A 18 -18.89 -3.35 12.32
C ALA A 18 -17.46 -3.58 12.87
N ILE A 19 -16.62 -2.55 12.87
CA ILE A 19 -15.27 -2.58 13.47
C ILE A 19 -15.36 -2.73 15.00
N GLU A 20 -16.24 -1.97 15.66
CA GLU A 20 -16.43 -1.98 17.12
C GLU A 20 -17.02 -3.31 17.64
N GLU A 21 -17.97 -3.92 16.93
CA GLU A 21 -18.67 -5.12 17.38
C GLU A 21 -17.92 -6.45 17.16
N ALA A 22 -16.92 -6.48 16.27
CA ALA A 22 -16.25 -7.72 15.84
C ALA A 22 -15.27 -8.32 16.86
N ASP A 23 -14.98 -9.61 16.73
CA ASP A 23 -13.84 -10.26 17.40
C ASP A 23 -12.53 -10.06 16.63
N PHE A 24 -12.60 -10.11 15.29
CA PHE A 24 -11.48 -9.95 14.36
C PHE A 24 -11.96 -9.52 12.96
N PHE A 25 -11.01 -9.18 12.09
CA PHE A 25 -11.22 -8.82 10.69
C PHE A 25 -10.42 -9.72 9.77
N ALA A 26 -10.94 -9.96 8.57
CA ALA A 26 -10.12 -10.34 7.43
C ALA A 26 -10.11 -9.21 6.40
N ILE A 27 -8.98 -9.03 5.73
CA ILE A 27 -8.75 -8.01 4.69
C ILE A 27 -8.04 -8.62 3.48
N ASP A 28 -8.22 -7.97 2.34
CA ASP A 28 -7.63 -8.31 1.04
C ASP A 28 -7.64 -7.03 0.16
N GLY A 29 -6.84 -6.96 -0.90
CA GLY A 29 -6.74 -5.75 -1.73
C GLY A 29 -6.46 -6.03 -3.20
N GLU A 30 -7.27 -5.46 -4.10
CA GLU A 30 -7.01 -5.52 -5.53
C GLU A 30 -6.12 -4.36 -6.00
N PHE A 31 -5.13 -4.71 -6.82
CA PHE A 31 -4.06 -3.81 -7.26
C PHE A 31 -4.14 -3.51 -8.77
N SER A 32 -3.71 -2.31 -9.17
CA SER A 32 -3.52 -1.98 -10.60
C SER A 32 -2.38 -2.76 -11.28
N GLY A 33 -1.57 -3.50 -10.52
CA GLY A 33 -0.49 -4.37 -10.99
C GLY A 33 0.37 -4.91 -9.85
N ILE A 34 1.41 -5.68 -10.19
CA ILE A 34 2.26 -6.42 -9.23
C ILE A 34 3.75 -6.13 -9.44
N SER A 35 4.20 -5.94 -10.69
CA SER A 35 5.61 -5.64 -11.02
C SER A 35 5.75 -4.74 -12.24
N ASP A 36 6.63 -3.74 -12.14
CA ASP A 36 6.94 -2.76 -13.21
C ASP A 36 7.94 -3.25 -14.27
N GLY A 37 8.66 -4.35 -14.00
CA GLY A 37 9.80 -4.77 -14.83
C GLY A 37 10.39 -6.14 -14.53
N PRO A 38 10.89 -6.44 -13.31
CA PRO A 38 11.39 -7.76 -12.98
C PRO A 38 10.26 -8.80 -13.01
N SER A 39 10.55 -10.02 -13.48
CA SER A 39 9.56 -11.11 -13.37
C SER A 39 9.27 -11.42 -11.90
N VAL A 40 8.09 -11.98 -11.59
CA VAL A 40 7.73 -12.37 -10.21
C VAL A 40 8.80 -13.28 -9.59
N THR A 41 9.47 -14.12 -10.40
CA THR A 41 10.60 -14.96 -9.97
C THR A 41 11.87 -14.17 -9.61
N ALA A 42 12.13 -13.03 -10.25
CA ALA A 42 13.26 -12.14 -9.93
C ALA A 42 12.97 -11.23 -8.72
N LEU A 43 11.70 -10.80 -8.55
CA LEU A 43 11.23 -10.17 -7.31
C LEU A 43 11.31 -11.13 -6.12
N THR A 44 10.87 -12.37 -6.31
CA THR A 44 10.84 -13.41 -5.27
C THR A 44 11.96 -14.44 -5.43
N ASN A 45 13.19 -13.94 -5.57
CA ASN A 45 14.37 -14.78 -5.60
C ASN A 45 14.64 -15.39 -4.22
N GLY A 46 14.88 -16.71 -4.18
CA GLY A 46 14.94 -17.46 -2.91
C GLY A 46 16.18 -17.21 -2.05
N PHE A 47 17.18 -16.51 -2.60
CA PHE A 47 18.41 -16.10 -1.90
C PHE A 47 18.37 -14.66 -1.38
N ASP A 48 17.26 -13.93 -1.58
CA ASP A 48 17.12 -12.57 -1.05
C ASP A 48 17.04 -12.59 0.49
N THR A 49 17.81 -11.73 1.16
CA THR A 49 17.53 -11.39 2.56
C THR A 49 16.17 -10.68 2.70
N PRO A 50 15.57 -10.63 3.90
CA PRO A 50 14.30 -9.92 4.11
C PRO A 50 14.38 -8.44 3.71
N GLU A 51 15.52 -7.80 3.98
CA GLU A 51 15.82 -6.41 3.58
C GLU A 51 15.89 -6.27 2.04
N GLU A 52 16.66 -7.10 1.35
CA GLU A 52 16.72 -7.07 -0.12
C GLU A 52 15.35 -7.34 -0.76
N ARG A 53 14.55 -8.24 -0.17
CA ARG A 53 13.17 -8.49 -0.61
C ARG A 53 12.29 -7.26 -0.43
N TYR A 54 12.37 -6.61 0.73
CA TYR A 54 11.63 -5.38 1.02
C TYR A 54 12.03 -4.26 0.05
N GLN A 55 13.32 -4.02 -0.17
CA GLN A 55 13.80 -3.02 -1.14
C GLN A 55 13.31 -3.29 -2.56
N LYS A 56 13.27 -4.56 -3.01
CA LYS A 56 12.70 -4.92 -4.31
C LYS A 56 11.22 -4.60 -4.40
N LEU A 57 10.40 -5.07 -3.45
CA LEU A 57 8.95 -4.85 -3.46
C LEU A 57 8.62 -3.35 -3.33
N LYS A 58 9.34 -2.63 -2.45
CA LYS A 58 9.22 -1.17 -2.30
C LYS A 58 9.49 -0.45 -3.63
N LYS A 59 10.52 -0.86 -4.37
CA LYS A 59 10.93 -0.21 -5.62
C LYS A 59 10.07 -0.58 -6.84
N HIS A 60 9.57 -1.81 -6.89
CA HIS A 60 9.01 -2.41 -8.12
C HIS A 60 7.52 -2.76 -8.02
N SER A 61 6.91 -2.65 -6.84
CA SER A 61 5.48 -2.91 -6.62
C SER A 61 4.71 -1.70 -6.05
N MET A 62 5.36 -0.74 -5.37
CA MET A 62 4.64 0.37 -4.72
C MET A 62 4.15 1.48 -5.66
N ASP A 63 4.65 1.53 -6.90
CA ASP A 63 4.10 2.41 -7.94
C ASP A 63 2.72 1.95 -8.46
N PHE A 64 2.24 0.76 -8.05
CA PHE A 64 0.87 0.31 -8.29
C PHE A 64 -0.11 0.78 -7.19
N LEU A 65 -1.36 0.98 -7.58
CA LEU A 65 -2.43 1.48 -6.73
C LEU A 65 -3.24 0.31 -6.14
N LEU A 66 -3.50 0.31 -4.83
CA LEU A 66 -4.55 -0.52 -4.24
C LEU A 66 -5.86 0.25 -4.45
N PHE A 67 -6.76 -0.28 -5.28
CA PHE A 67 -7.97 0.46 -5.68
C PHE A 67 -9.31 -0.15 -5.26
N GLN A 68 -9.30 -1.38 -4.73
CA GLN A 68 -10.42 -1.96 -3.98
C GLN A 68 -9.84 -2.56 -2.70
N PHE A 69 -10.34 -2.12 -1.54
CA PHE A 69 -9.99 -2.71 -0.25
C PHE A 69 -11.15 -3.57 0.23
N GLY A 70 -10.90 -4.86 0.44
CA GLY A 70 -11.82 -5.82 1.04
C GLY A 70 -11.74 -5.78 2.55
N LEU A 71 -12.89 -5.72 3.22
CA LEU A 71 -12.99 -5.86 4.67
C LEU A 71 -14.16 -6.78 5.01
N CYS A 72 -13.89 -7.90 5.68
CA CYS A 72 -14.92 -8.75 6.25
C CYS A 72 -14.75 -8.82 7.78
N THR A 73 -15.75 -8.35 8.52
CA THR A 73 -15.73 -8.34 9.98
C THR A 73 -16.42 -9.59 10.54
N PHE A 74 -15.82 -10.25 11.54
CA PHE A 74 -16.34 -11.49 12.12
C PHE A 74 -16.64 -11.32 13.61
N LYS A 75 -17.85 -11.66 14.03
CA LYS A 75 -18.30 -11.67 15.44
C LYS A 75 -18.84 -13.04 15.80
N TYR A 76 -18.41 -13.63 16.92
CA TYR A 76 -18.98 -14.90 17.38
C TYR A 76 -20.23 -14.67 18.21
N ASP A 77 -21.33 -15.33 17.83
CA ASP A 77 -22.51 -15.47 18.68
C ASP A 77 -22.39 -16.78 19.48
N TYR A 78 -22.20 -16.61 20.79
CA TYR A 78 -22.13 -17.69 21.77
C TYR A 78 -23.48 -18.38 22.01
N THR A 79 -24.59 -17.79 21.57
CA THR A 79 -25.95 -18.33 21.72
C THR A 79 -26.19 -19.43 20.68
N ASP A 80 -26.12 -19.08 19.40
CA ASP A 80 -26.29 -20.03 18.28
C ASP A 80 -25.01 -20.82 17.94
N SER A 81 -23.89 -20.48 18.58
CA SER A 81 -22.55 -21.04 18.32
C SER A 81 -22.10 -20.87 16.86
N LYS A 82 -22.34 -19.68 16.30
CA LYS A 82 -22.10 -19.31 14.89
C LYS A 82 -21.32 -18.00 14.77
N TYR A 83 -20.71 -17.76 13.61
CA TYR A 83 -20.15 -16.45 13.26
C TYR A 83 -21.13 -15.60 12.48
N ILE A 84 -21.26 -14.33 12.84
CA ILE A 84 -22.00 -13.31 12.11
C ILE A 84 -20.99 -12.44 11.35
N THR A 85 -21.19 -12.24 10.05
CA THR A 85 -20.29 -11.48 9.18
C THR A 85 -20.91 -10.21 8.61
N LYS A 86 -20.05 -9.23 8.28
CA LYS A 86 -20.39 -8.02 7.53
C LYS A 86 -19.24 -7.73 6.56
N SER A 87 -19.49 -7.79 5.24
CA SER A 87 -18.47 -7.56 4.20
C SER A 87 -18.60 -6.20 3.54
N PHE A 88 -17.47 -5.63 3.13
CA PHE A 88 -17.35 -4.32 2.48
C PHE A 88 -16.28 -4.34 1.40
N ASN A 89 -16.58 -3.73 0.25
CA ASN A 89 -15.66 -3.35 -0.80
C ASN A 89 -15.54 -1.83 -0.82
N PHE A 90 -14.37 -1.29 -0.51
CA PHE A 90 -14.11 0.13 -0.59
C PHE A 90 -13.32 0.42 -1.87
N TYR A 91 -13.97 1.07 -2.85
CA TYR A 91 -13.27 1.51 -4.05
C TYR A 91 -12.61 2.86 -3.79
N VAL A 92 -11.28 2.90 -3.88
CA VAL A 92 -10.46 4.04 -3.46
C VAL A 92 -9.67 4.60 -4.63
N PHE A 93 -9.44 5.91 -4.65
CA PHE A 93 -8.70 6.57 -5.71
C PHE A 93 -8.09 7.90 -5.21
N PRO A 94 -6.81 8.21 -5.49
CA PRO A 94 -6.15 9.42 -5.05
C PRO A 94 -6.60 10.65 -5.86
N LYS A 95 -7.88 11.00 -5.73
CA LYS A 95 -8.46 12.19 -6.34
C LYS A 95 -7.87 13.44 -5.66
N PRO A 96 -7.17 14.34 -6.38
CA PRO A 96 -6.69 15.58 -5.80
C PRO A 96 -7.85 16.41 -5.22
N PHE A 97 -7.73 16.80 -3.95
CA PHE A 97 -8.75 17.56 -3.23
C PHE A 97 -8.85 18.99 -3.75
N ASN A 98 -7.71 19.64 -4.00
CA ASN A 98 -7.63 20.96 -4.63
C ASN A 98 -6.41 21.07 -5.56
N ARG A 99 -6.26 22.21 -6.25
CA ARG A 99 -5.20 22.44 -7.26
C ARG A 99 -3.76 22.52 -6.68
N SER A 100 -3.62 22.55 -5.36
CA SER A 100 -2.36 22.49 -4.63
C SER A 100 -2.11 21.13 -3.94
N SER A 101 -3.07 20.20 -4.01
CA SER A 101 -2.86 18.82 -3.57
C SER A 101 -1.89 18.07 -4.50
N PRO A 102 -1.21 17.01 -4.02
CA PRO A 102 -0.44 16.11 -4.88
C PRO A 102 -1.30 15.54 -6.02
N ASP A 103 -0.70 15.47 -7.22
CA ASP A 103 -1.27 14.82 -8.41
C ASP A 103 -0.61 13.45 -8.57
N VAL A 104 -1.21 12.44 -7.93
CA VAL A 104 -0.62 11.10 -7.78
C VAL A 104 -0.57 10.37 -9.11
N LYS A 105 0.61 9.85 -9.43
CA LYS A 105 0.85 9.01 -10.61
C LYS A 105 1.07 7.58 -10.14
N PHE A 106 0.35 6.66 -10.77
CA PHE A 106 0.43 5.22 -10.51
C PHE A 106 0.54 4.47 -11.84
N VAL A 107 1.05 3.25 -11.79
CA VAL A 107 1.23 2.37 -12.95
C VAL A 107 0.04 1.41 -13.04
N CYS A 108 -0.29 0.96 -14.25
CA CYS A 108 -1.23 -0.15 -14.48
C CYS A 108 -0.50 -1.26 -15.25
N GLN A 109 -0.55 -2.49 -14.75
CA GLN A 109 -0.01 -3.66 -15.43
C GLN A 109 -1.11 -4.30 -16.28
N SER A 110 -0.95 -4.32 -17.60
CA SER A 110 -2.01 -4.73 -18.54
C SER A 110 -2.63 -6.09 -18.23
N SER A 111 -1.82 -7.07 -17.80
CA SER A 111 -2.29 -8.41 -17.43
C SER A 111 -3.16 -8.44 -16.16
N SER A 112 -2.93 -7.52 -15.22
CA SER A 112 -3.72 -7.42 -13.99
C SER A 112 -5.05 -6.72 -14.24
N ILE A 113 -5.05 -5.70 -15.11
CA ILE A 113 -6.28 -5.02 -15.55
C ILE A 113 -7.14 -5.97 -16.42
N ASP A 114 -6.54 -6.74 -17.32
CA ASP A 114 -7.22 -7.75 -18.14
C ASP A 114 -7.79 -8.89 -17.27
N PHE A 115 -7.02 -9.38 -16.29
CA PHE A 115 -7.48 -10.33 -15.29
C PHE A 115 -8.72 -9.81 -14.52
N LEU A 116 -8.64 -8.63 -13.93
CA LEU A 116 -9.77 -8.03 -13.20
C LEU A 116 -11.00 -7.77 -14.10
N ALA A 117 -10.78 -7.37 -15.37
CA ALA A 117 -11.86 -7.25 -16.34
C ALA A 117 -12.54 -8.60 -16.62
N SER A 118 -11.78 -9.70 -16.68
CA SER A 118 -12.35 -11.06 -16.85
C SER A 118 -13.21 -11.53 -15.67
N GLN A 119 -12.96 -11.00 -14.47
CA GLN A 119 -13.74 -11.28 -13.26
C GLN A 119 -14.91 -10.29 -13.05
N GLY A 120 -15.13 -9.36 -14.00
CA GLY A 120 -16.26 -8.42 -13.97
C GLY A 120 -16.04 -7.15 -13.14
N PHE A 121 -14.80 -6.80 -12.81
CA PHE A 121 -14.45 -5.62 -12.02
C PHE A 121 -14.88 -4.30 -12.70
N ASP A 122 -15.76 -3.52 -12.06
CA ASP A 122 -16.20 -2.22 -12.59
C ASP A 122 -15.21 -1.09 -12.23
N PHE A 123 -14.28 -0.84 -13.14
CA PHE A 123 -13.33 0.27 -13.07
C PHE A 123 -13.97 1.67 -12.96
N ASN A 124 -15.27 1.86 -13.26
CA ASN A 124 -15.96 3.14 -13.00
C ASN A 124 -16.09 3.41 -11.49
N LYS A 125 -16.25 2.36 -10.67
CA LYS A 125 -16.29 2.48 -9.19
C LYS A 125 -14.99 3.07 -8.65
N VAL A 126 -13.84 2.73 -9.26
CA VAL A 126 -12.53 3.34 -9.00
C VAL A 126 -12.41 4.71 -9.67
N PHE A 127 -12.20 4.78 -10.99
CA PHE A 127 -11.66 5.98 -11.64
C PHE A 127 -12.63 7.15 -11.72
N ARG A 128 -13.94 6.91 -11.56
CA ARG A 128 -14.96 7.97 -11.52
C ARG A 128 -15.48 8.18 -10.11
N ASN A 129 -15.76 7.10 -9.38
CA ASN A 129 -16.47 7.14 -8.09
C ASN A 129 -15.63 6.78 -6.87
N GLY A 130 -14.31 6.61 -7.02
CA GLY A 130 -13.41 6.21 -5.94
C GLY A 130 -13.41 7.22 -4.79
N ILE A 131 -13.41 6.67 -3.57
CA ILE A 131 -13.30 7.40 -2.31
C ILE A 131 -11.91 8.05 -2.27
N PRO A 132 -11.79 9.36 -1.99
CA PRO A 132 -10.50 9.99 -1.79
C PRO A 132 -9.82 9.47 -0.52
N TYR A 133 -8.53 9.72 -0.41
CA TYR A 133 -7.77 9.50 0.81
C TYR A 133 -6.61 10.47 0.88
N LEU A 134 -6.07 10.63 2.09
CA LEU A 134 -4.81 11.34 2.36
C LEU A 134 -3.99 10.47 3.32
N ASN A 135 -2.67 10.46 3.19
CA ASN A 135 -1.79 9.90 4.21
C ASN A 135 -1.62 10.88 5.41
N GLN A 136 -0.97 10.43 6.48
CA GLN A 136 -0.83 11.19 7.73
C GLN A 136 -0.16 12.56 7.55
N GLU A 137 0.85 12.66 6.65
CA GLU A 137 1.53 13.93 6.37
C GLU A 137 0.69 14.85 5.48
N GLU A 138 -0.05 14.30 4.53
CA GLU A 138 -0.96 15.07 3.69
C GLU A 138 -2.14 15.63 4.49
N GLU A 139 -2.70 14.84 5.43
CA GLU A 139 -3.71 15.31 6.37
C GLU A 139 -3.15 16.39 7.30
N ARG A 140 -1.96 16.18 7.88
CA ARG A 140 -1.28 17.15 8.75
C ARG A 140 -1.11 18.50 8.04
N GLN A 141 -0.52 18.48 6.85
CA GLN A 141 -0.27 19.69 6.06
C GLN A 141 -1.57 20.38 5.62
N LEU A 142 -2.64 19.62 5.32
CA LEU A 142 -3.93 20.19 4.95
C LEU A 142 -4.64 20.81 6.15
N ARG A 143 -4.55 20.21 7.34
CA ARG A 143 -5.02 20.78 8.62
C ARG A 143 -4.31 22.10 8.93
N GLU A 144 -2.99 22.10 8.94
CA GLU A 144 -2.16 23.30 9.18
C GLU A 144 -2.49 24.43 8.20
N GLN A 145 -2.64 24.13 6.90
CA GLN A 145 -3.05 25.11 5.89
C GLN A 145 -4.46 25.69 6.08
N TYR A 146 -5.38 25.00 6.76
CA TYR A 146 -6.70 25.55 7.09
C TYR A 146 -6.63 26.42 8.35
N ASP A 147 -5.88 26.00 9.37
CA ASP A 147 -5.67 26.80 10.59
C ASP A 147 -4.88 28.09 10.32
N GLU A 148 -3.86 28.07 9.44
CA GLU A 148 -3.18 29.30 9.00
C GLU A 148 -4.14 30.29 8.31
N LYS A 149 -4.99 29.81 7.40
CA LYS A 149 -6.02 30.64 6.74
C LYS A 149 -7.03 31.18 7.75
N ARG A 150 -7.38 30.41 8.79
CA ARG A 150 -8.26 30.84 9.89
C ARG A 150 -7.59 31.93 10.75
N LEU A 151 -6.32 31.77 11.09
CA LEU A 151 -5.55 32.79 11.83
C LEU A 151 -5.41 34.10 11.03
N GLN A 152 -5.11 34.00 9.73
CA GLN A 152 -5.02 35.16 8.83
C GLN A 152 -6.36 35.89 8.68
N SER A 153 -7.48 35.15 8.56
CA SER A 153 -8.83 35.76 8.43
C SER A 153 -9.40 36.29 9.75
N ASN A 154 -9.03 35.70 10.90
CA ASN A 154 -9.38 36.23 12.23
C ASN A 154 -8.58 37.50 12.60
N GLY A 155 -7.40 37.72 12.01
CA GLY A 155 -6.63 38.96 12.19
C GLY A 155 -7.29 40.19 11.55
N ALA A 156 -7.86 40.00 10.36
CA ALA A 156 -8.85 40.88 9.73
C ALA A 156 -9.50 40.14 8.55
N GLY A 157 -10.81 40.31 8.37
CA GLY A 157 -11.60 39.67 7.30
C GLY A 157 -11.19 40.12 5.89
N THR A 158 -10.06 39.62 5.40
CA THR A 158 -9.39 40.11 4.19
C THR A 158 -9.93 39.40 2.96
N LEU A 159 -11.08 39.88 2.48
CA LEU A 159 -11.52 39.66 1.10
C LEU A 159 -10.40 40.12 0.14
N SER A 160 -10.20 39.40 -0.97
CA SER A 160 -9.07 39.59 -1.91
C SER A 160 -9.00 40.95 -2.62
N TYR A 161 -9.89 41.89 -2.31
CA TYR A 161 -9.91 43.27 -2.79
C TYR A 161 -9.45 44.30 -1.75
N VAL A 162 -9.19 43.88 -0.50
CA VAL A 162 -8.80 44.75 0.61
C VAL A 162 -7.27 44.79 0.74
N SER A 163 -6.68 45.98 0.57
CA SER A 163 -5.24 46.19 0.79
C SER A 163 -4.90 46.16 2.29
N PRO A 164 -3.71 45.66 2.71
CA PRO A 164 -3.41 45.34 4.12
C PRO A 164 -3.43 46.51 5.11
N ASN A 165 -3.52 47.77 4.65
CA ASN A 165 -3.61 48.97 5.50
C ASN A 165 -5.03 49.52 5.69
N ALA A 166 -6.08 48.86 5.16
CA ALA A 166 -7.42 49.46 5.05
C ALA A 166 -8.25 49.49 6.36
N SER A 167 -7.78 48.90 7.46
CA SER A 167 -8.61 48.58 8.64
C SER A 167 -8.74 49.68 9.70
N LYS A 168 -8.12 50.88 9.52
CA LYS A 168 -8.04 51.90 10.59
C LYS A 168 -8.21 53.39 10.19
N CYS A 169 -8.45 53.72 8.92
CA CYS A 169 -8.63 55.11 8.49
C CYS A 169 -9.88 55.30 7.63
N PRO A 170 -10.59 56.45 7.75
CA PRO A 170 -11.60 56.83 6.76
C PRO A 170 -10.91 57.05 5.41
N VAL A 171 -11.50 56.50 4.35
CA VAL A 171 -10.91 56.49 3.00
C VAL A 171 -11.56 57.57 2.16
N THR A 172 -10.76 58.36 1.45
CA THR A 172 -11.24 59.38 0.51
C THR A 172 -11.95 58.74 -0.67
N ILE A 173 -13.29 58.78 -0.64
CA ILE A 173 -14.15 58.42 -1.75
C ILE A 173 -14.04 59.53 -2.82
N PRO A 174 -13.76 59.21 -4.10
CA PRO A 174 -13.76 60.19 -5.18
C PRO A 174 -15.09 60.92 -5.33
N GLU A 175 -15.05 62.22 -5.66
CA GLU A 175 -16.23 63.09 -5.69
C GLU A 175 -17.32 62.62 -6.68
N ASP A 176 -16.94 61.89 -7.73
CA ASP A 176 -17.85 61.26 -8.70
C ASP A 176 -18.55 60.00 -8.16
N GLN A 177 -17.93 59.27 -7.23
CA GLN A 177 -18.51 58.09 -6.58
C GLN A 177 -19.20 58.41 -5.24
N LYS A 178 -18.98 59.60 -4.69
CA LYS A 178 -19.48 60.05 -3.39
C LYS A 178 -20.99 59.86 -3.26
N LYS A 179 -21.78 60.45 -4.18
CA LYS A 179 -23.24 60.30 -4.23
C LYS A 179 -23.72 58.85 -4.28
N PHE A 180 -22.99 57.97 -4.96
CA PHE A 180 -23.32 56.56 -5.06
C PHE A 180 -23.09 55.83 -3.72
N ILE A 181 -21.98 56.11 -3.04
CA ILE A 181 -21.72 55.53 -1.71
C ILE A 181 -22.67 56.11 -0.65
N ASP A 182 -23.02 57.40 -0.73
CA ASP A 182 -24.01 58.03 0.14
C ASP A 182 -25.39 57.36 -0.01
N GLN A 183 -25.84 57.07 -1.24
CA GLN A 183 -27.08 56.33 -1.51
C GLN A 183 -27.05 54.87 -1.05
N VAL A 184 -25.88 54.21 -1.12
CA VAL A 184 -25.72 52.85 -0.57
C VAL A 184 -25.78 52.87 0.96
N VAL A 185 -25.18 53.89 1.58
CA VAL A 185 -25.27 54.15 3.02
C VAL A 185 -26.70 54.41 3.47
N GLU A 186 -27.45 55.23 2.76
CA GLU A 186 -28.85 55.60 3.08
C GLU A 186 -29.72 54.35 3.18
N LYS A 187 -29.68 53.48 2.16
CA LYS A 187 -30.38 52.17 2.15
C LYS A 187 -29.97 51.24 3.31
N ILE A 188 -28.74 51.36 3.82
CA ILE A 188 -28.24 50.55 4.94
C ILE A 188 -28.74 51.11 6.27
N GLU A 189 -28.84 52.43 6.45
CA GLU A 189 -29.48 53.02 7.62
C GLU A 189 -30.98 52.68 7.67
N ASP A 190 -31.66 52.67 6.51
CA ASP A 190 -33.06 52.22 6.38
C ASP A 190 -33.21 50.73 6.77
N LEU A 191 -32.30 49.88 6.28
CA LEU A 191 -32.24 48.47 6.68
C LEU A 191 -32.03 48.34 8.20
N LEU A 192 -31.09 49.09 8.79
CA LEU A 192 -30.82 49.04 10.23
C LEU A 192 -32.03 49.45 11.07
N GLN A 193 -32.83 50.41 10.59
CA GLN A 193 -34.05 50.89 11.28
C GLN A 193 -35.30 50.01 11.03
N SER A 194 -35.33 49.18 10.00
CA SER A 194 -36.46 48.28 9.70
C SER A 194 -36.46 47.01 10.56
N GLU A 195 -37.59 46.70 11.21
CA GLU A 195 -37.78 45.42 11.92
C GLU A 195 -38.11 44.25 10.98
N GLU A 196 -38.78 44.51 9.84
CA GLU A 196 -39.20 43.46 8.89
C GLU A 196 -38.08 43.06 7.91
N ASN A 197 -37.34 44.02 7.36
CA ASN A 197 -36.31 43.73 6.37
C ASN A 197 -35.01 43.26 7.04
N LYS A 198 -34.63 41.99 6.78
CA LYS A 198 -33.36 41.41 7.24
C LYS A 198 -32.23 41.49 6.20
N ASN A 199 -32.55 41.60 4.92
CA ASN A 199 -31.59 41.68 3.83
C ASN A 199 -31.84 42.93 2.95
N LEU A 200 -30.78 43.41 2.32
CA LEU A 200 -30.77 44.45 1.29
C LEU A 200 -29.88 43.96 0.13
N ASP A 201 -30.48 43.85 -1.05
CA ASP A 201 -29.76 43.58 -2.29
C ASP A 201 -29.41 44.90 -2.97
N LEU A 202 -28.12 45.10 -3.26
CA LEU A 202 -27.61 46.26 -4.00
C LEU A 202 -27.44 45.89 -5.47
N GLU A 203 -27.93 46.77 -6.36
CA GLU A 203 -27.83 46.63 -7.82
C GLU A 203 -26.39 46.31 -8.30
N PRO A 204 -26.23 45.53 -9.37
CA PRO A 204 -24.92 45.22 -9.96
C PRO A 204 -24.09 46.48 -10.24
N CYS A 205 -22.90 46.56 -9.64
CA CYS A 205 -22.03 47.73 -9.71
C CYS A 205 -20.63 47.38 -10.20
N THR A 206 -19.87 48.40 -10.62
CA THR A 206 -18.51 48.20 -11.12
C THR A 206 -17.57 47.61 -10.06
N GLY A 207 -16.51 46.92 -10.48
CA GLY A 207 -15.51 46.38 -9.55
C GLY A 207 -14.86 47.44 -8.64
N PHE A 208 -14.81 48.69 -9.09
CA PHE A 208 -14.34 49.83 -8.30
C PHE A 208 -15.37 50.25 -7.24
N GLN A 209 -16.63 50.40 -7.64
CA GLN A 209 -17.74 50.68 -6.71
C GLN A 209 -17.89 49.59 -5.64
N ARG A 210 -17.84 48.30 -6.01
CA ARG A 210 -17.83 47.20 -5.04
C ARG A 210 -16.68 47.32 -4.04
N LYS A 211 -15.47 47.70 -4.50
CA LYS A 211 -14.33 47.94 -3.59
C LYS A 211 -14.62 49.10 -2.63
N LEU A 212 -15.14 50.24 -3.14
CA LEU A 212 -15.50 51.40 -2.30
C LEU A 212 -16.59 51.06 -1.28
N ILE A 213 -17.58 50.23 -1.63
CA ILE A 213 -18.61 49.74 -0.71
C ILE A 213 -17.93 48.93 0.41
N TYR A 214 -17.24 47.84 0.10
CA TYR A 214 -16.56 47.02 1.11
C TYR A 214 -15.60 47.83 2.00
N GLN A 215 -14.87 48.78 1.41
CA GLN A 215 -13.92 49.63 2.10
C GLN A 215 -14.56 50.76 2.91
N THR A 216 -15.84 51.09 2.68
CA THR A 216 -16.62 52.03 3.50
C THR A 216 -17.32 51.31 4.65
N LEU A 217 -17.95 50.17 4.36
CA LEU A 217 -18.70 49.41 5.35
C LEU A 217 -17.79 48.82 6.44
N SER A 218 -16.55 48.45 6.12
CA SER A 218 -15.59 47.88 7.08
C SER A 218 -15.23 48.81 8.25
N TRP A 219 -15.25 50.14 8.06
CA TRP A 219 -15.01 51.10 9.14
C TRP A 219 -16.29 51.73 9.67
N LYS A 220 -17.33 51.90 8.82
CA LYS A 220 -18.58 52.55 9.23
C LYS A 220 -19.53 51.60 10.00
N TYR A 221 -19.55 50.32 9.65
CA TYR A 221 -20.38 49.29 10.29
C TYR A 221 -19.53 48.06 10.67
N PRO A 222 -18.61 48.17 11.65
CA PRO A 222 -17.70 47.09 12.03
C PRO A 222 -18.40 45.87 12.70
N LYS A 223 -19.70 46.01 13.04
CA LYS A 223 -20.61 44.98 13.56
C LYS A 223 -22.05 45.28 13.09
N GLY A 224 -22.95 44.31 13.25
CA GLY A 224 -24.39 44.48 12.97
C GLY A 224 -24.82 44.13 11.54
N ILE A 225 -23.88 44.08 10.59
CA ILE A 225 -24.13 43.65 9.21
C ILE A 225 -23.14 42.59 8.73
N HIS A 226 -23.57 41.75 7.80
CA HIS A 226 -22.75 40.87 6.99
C HIS A 226 -22.90 41.24 5.51
N VAL A 227 -21.79 41.22 4.76
CA VAL A 227 -21.72 41.74 3.38
C VAL A 227 -21.08 40.71 2.45
N GLU A 228 -21.87 40.12 1.56
CA GLU A 228 -21.40 39.12 0.59
C GLU A 228 -21.66 39.54 -0.86
N THR A 229 -20.90 38.98 -1.80
CA THR A 229 -21.07 39.24 -3.23
C THR A 229 -21.61 37.97 -3.89
N LEU A 230 -22.85 38.03 -4.37
CA LEU A 230 -23.48 36.94 -5.09
C LEU A 230 -23.42 37.19 -6.61
N GLU A 231 -23.73 36.16 -7.39
CA GLU A 231 -23.69 36.17 -8.84
C GLU A 231 -25.03 35.60 -9.36
N THR A 232 -25.74 36.34 -10.21
CA THR A 232 -27.04 35.91 -10.76
C THR A 232 -26.88 34.79 -11.78
N GLU A 233 -28.00 34.18 -12.22
CA GLU A 233 -28.01 33.22 -13.34
C GLU A 233 -27.40 33.80 -14.63
N LYS A 234 -27.48 35.12 -14.82
CA LYS A 234 -26.88 35.88 -15.93
C LYS A 234 -25.39 36.19 -15.74
N LYS A 235 -24.79 35.78 -14.62
CA LYS A 235 -23.42 36.09 -14.17
C LYS A 235 -23.18 37.56 -13.80
N GLU A 236 -24.25 38.29 -13.46
CA GLU A 236 -24.15 39.67 -12.97
C GLU A 236 -23.85 39.63 -11.46
N ARG A 237 -22.82 40.35 -11.01
CA ARG A 237 -22.41 40.35 -9.61
C ARG A 237 -23.04 41.50 -8.83
N TYR A 238 -23.78 41.15 -7.80
CA TYR A 238 -24.49 42.06 -6.91
C TYR A 238 -24.03 41.85 -5.46
N ILE A 239 -24.37 42.77 -4.56
CA ILE A 239 -23.93 42.72 -3.16
C ILE A 239 -25.16 42.54 -2.27
N VAL A 240 -25.12 41.55 -1.39
CA VAL A 240 -26.15 41.32 -0.37
C VAL A 240 -25.63 41.81 0.97
N ILE A 241 -26.43 42.61 1.66
CA ILE A 241 -26.17 43.10 3.00
C ILE A 241 -27.27 42.54 3.92
N SER A 242 -26.89 41.72 4.90
CA SER A 242 -27.83 41.14 5.87
C SER A 242 -27.59 41.70 7.27
N LYS A 243 -28.68 42.00 8.00
CA LYS A 243 -28.64 42.31 9.43
C LYS A 243 -28.20 41.07 10.18
N VAL A 244 -27.12 41.19 10.95
CA VAL A 244 -26.50 40.08 11.67
C VAL A 244 -26.10 40.57 13.06
N ASP A 245 -26.84 40.13 14.06
CA ASP A 245 -26.47 40.29 15.47
C ASP A 245 -25.26 39.42 15.84
N GLU A 246 -24.71 39.62 17.04
CA GLU A 246 -23.47 38.94 17.46
C GLU A 246 -23.65 37.45 17.78
N GLU A 247 -24.88 36.95 17.99
CA GLU A 247 -25.15 35.52 18.14
C GLU A 247 -25.30 34.85 16.76
N GLU A 248 -26.11 35.42 15.87
CA GLU A 248 -26.23 35.00 14.47
C GLU A 248 -24.86 35.01 13.77
N ARG A 249 -24.01 36.01 14.08
CA ARG A 249 -22.61 36.06 13.63
C ARG A 249 -21.83 34.83 14.08
N LYS A 250 -21.78 34.56 15.39
CA LYS A 250 -21.07 33.40 15.95
C LYS A 250 -21.62 32.09 15.40
N ARG A 251 -22.94 31.99 15.23
CA ARG A 251 -23.63 30.84 14.64
C ARG A 251 -23.20 30.59 13.20
N ARG A 252 -23.09 31.64 12.37
CA ARG A 252 -22.54 31.55 10.99
C ARG A 252 -21.06 31.20 10.97
N GLU A 253 -20.24 31.82 11.82
CA GLU A 253 -18.80 31.53 11.94
C GLU A 253 -18.57 30.07 12.37
N GLN A 254 -19.35 29.56 13.32
CA GLN A 254 -19.34 28.15 13.77
C GLN A 254 -19.85 27.19 12.69
N GLN A 255 -20.94 27.51 11.98
CA GLN A 255 -21.43 26.68 10.88
C GLN A 255 -20.44 26.61 9.70
N LYS A 256 -19.77 27.72 9.38
CA LYS A 256 -18.69 27.74 8.41
C LYS A 256 -17.54 26.82 8.86
N HIS A 257 -17.09 26.96 10.10
CA HIS A 257 -16.00 26.14 10.66
C HIS A 257 -16.36 24.64 10.66
N ALA A 258 -17.58 24.28 11.04
CA ALA A 258 -18.07 22.90 10.99
C ALA A 258 -18.09 22.36 9.55
N LYS A 259 -18.48 23.17 8.55
CA LYS A 259 -18.43 22.79 7.13
C LYS A 259 -17.00 22.61 6.62
N GLU A 260 -16.09 23.51 6.97
CA GLU A 260 -14.67 23.43 6.58
C GLU A 260 -13.98 22.20 7.20
N GLN A 261 -14.25 21.90 8.47
CA GLN A 261 -13.79 20.67 9.13
C GLN A 261 -14.38 19.41 8.47
N GLU A 262 -15.62 19.46 8.00
CA GLU A 262 -16.27 18.30 7.39
C GLU A 262 -15.87 18.06 5.93
N GLU A 263 -15.59 19.11 5.16
CA GLU A 263 -14.93 19.02 3.84
C GLU A 263 -13.53 18.39 3.94
N LEU A 264 -12.80 18.72 5.02
CA LEU A 264 -11.51 18.13 5.35
C LEU A 264 -11.64 16.65 5.79
N ASN A 265 -12.64 16.32 6.62
CA ASN A 265 -12.95 14.94 7.01
C ASN A 265 -13.38 14.06 5.82
N ASP A 266 -13.96 14.65 4.77
CA ASP A 266 -14.26 13.99 3.49
C ASP A 266 -13.04 13.87 2.57
N ALA A 267 -12.03 14.75 2.71
CA ALA A 267 -10.77 14.65 1.98
C ALA A 267 -9.88 13.50 2.49
N VAL A 268 -9.74 13.37 3.81
CA VAL A 268 -9.02 12.24 4.46
C VAL A 268 -9.69 10.91 4.13
N GLY A 269 -11.02 10.92 3.96
CA GLY A 269 -11.77 9.87 3.27
C GLY A 269 -11.50 8.47 3.81
N PHE A 270 -11.00 7.56 2.96
CA PHE A 270 -10.84 6.15 3.31
C PHE A 270 -9.82 5.88 4.43
N SER A 271 -8.78 6.71 4.62
CA SER A 271 -7.79 6.52 5.70
C SER A 271 -8.45 6.46 7.09
N ARG A 272 -9.61 7.11 7.26
CA ARG A 272 -10.44 7.04 8.46
C ARG A 272 -10.96 5.64 8.81
N VAL A 273 -11.03 4.72 7.85
CA VAL A 273 -11.35 3.30 8.09
C VAL A 273 -10.11 2.55 8.57
N ILE A 274 -8.96 2.80 7.94
CA ILE A 274 -7.67 2.20 8.36
C ILE A 274 -7.31 2.62 9.79
N HIS A 275 -7.49 3.90 10.15
CA HIS A 275 -7.29 4.37 11.53
C HIS A 275 -8.26 3.72 12.53
N ALA A 276 -9.50 3.43 12.14
CA ALA A 276 -10.46 2.72 12.99
C ALA A 276 -10.08 1.24 13.19
N ILE A 277 -9.55 0.58 12.15
CA ILE A 277 -9.00 -0.78 12.26
C ILE A 277 -7.79 -0.77 13.22
N ALA A 278 -6.83 0.15 13.03
CA ALA A 278 -5.65 0.30 13.88
C ALA A 278 -6.02 0.52 15.35
N ASN A 279 -6.84 1.54 15.63
CA ASN A 279 -7.25 1.94 16.98
C ASN A 279 -8.08 0.86 17.70
N SER A 280 -8.70 -0.08 16.96
CA SER A 280 -9.43 -1.19 17.58
C SER A 280 -8.54 -2.18 18.34
N GLY A 281 -7.25 -2.27 17.99
CA GLY A 281 -6.31 -3.26 18.53
C GLY A 281 -6.66 -4.73 18.22
N LYS A 282 -7.63 -4.99 17.34
CA LYS A 282 -8.14 -6.35 17.04
C LYS A 282 -7.22 -7.09 16.07
N LEU A 283 -7.44 -8.40 15.97
CA LEU A 283 -6.74 -9.24 15.00
C LEU A 283 -7.20 -8.91 13.58
N VAL A 284 -6.24 -8.62 12.71
CA VAL A 284 -6.40 -8.44 11.27
C VAL A 284 -5.78 -9.66 10.57
N ILE A 285 -6.52 -10.25 9.63
CA ILE A 285 -6.16 -11.50 8.97
C ILE A 285 -6.10 -11.27 7.47
N GLY A 286 -5.15 -11.90 6.80
CA GLY A 286 -5.03 -11.88 5.34
C GLY A 286 -4.50 -13.22 4.80
N HIS A 287 -4.21 -13.25 3.51
CA HIS A 287 -3.63 -14.41 2.83
C HIS A 287 -2.49 -13.96 1.93
N ASN A 288 -1.24 -14.39 2.20
CA ASN A 288 -0.06 -13.93 1.45
C ASN A 288 0.17 -12.40 1.57
N MET A 289 -0.28 -11.78 2.68
CA MET A 289 -0.74 -10.39 2.74
C MET A 289 0.34 -9.30 2.78
N LEU A 290 1.57 -9.64 2.35
CA LEU A 290 2.72 -8.72 2.42
C LEU A 290 2.52 -7.49 1.53
N LEU A 291 1.97 -7.65 0.33
CA LEU A 291 1.67 -6.53 -0.56
C LEU A 291 0.52 -5.67 -0.02
N ASP A 292 -0.55 -6.29 0.48
CA ASP A 292 -1.70 -5.61 1.08
C ASP A 292 -1.29 -4.69 2.22
N VAL A 293 -0.46 -5.20 3.14
CA VAL A 293 0.11 -4.43 4.25
C VAL A 293 1.02 -3.31 3.74
N MET A 294 1.94 -3.60 2.80
CA MET A 294 2.81 -2.58 2.20
C MET A 294 2.02 -1.46 1.52
N HIS A 295 1.07 -1.79 0.65
CA HIS A 295 0.21 -0.83 -0.03
C HIS A 295 -0.68 -0.04 0.93
N THR A 296 -1.23 -0.68 1.97
CA THR A 296 -2.09 -0.02 2.97
C THR A 296 -1.31 1.01 3.79
N VAL A 297 -0.14 0.64 4.30
CA VAL A 297 0.75 1.59 5.00
C VAL A 297 1.15 2.71 4.04
N HIS A 298 1.55 2.37 2.80
CA HIS A 298 2.02 3.33 1.82
C HIS A 298 1.01 4.45 1.49
N GLN A 299 -0.25 4.08 1.27
CA GLN A 299 -1.28 4.98 0.76
C GLN A 299 -2.06 5.71 1.86
N PHE A 300 -2.32 5.05 2.99
CA PHE A 300 -3.25 5.55 4.02
C PHE A 300 -2.56 5.93 5.34
N TYR A 301 -1.27 5.66 5.49
CA TYR A 301 -0.48 6.05 6.66
C TYR A 301 0.72 6.93 6.29
N CYS A 302 1.73 6.42 5.59
CA CYS A 302 2.89 7.20 5.15
C CYS A 302 3.66 6.53 3.99
N PRO A 303 4.47 7.28 3.22
CA PRO A 303 5.44 6.70 2.28
C PRO A 303 6.33 5.64 2.94
N LEU A 304 6.64 4.54 2.22
CA LEU A 304 7.39 3.44 2.81
C LEU A 304 8.85 3.85 3.18
N PRO A 305 9.32 3.48 4.38
CA PRO A 305 10.56 3.98 4.98
C PRO A 305 11.82 3.45 4.31
N ALA A 306 12.98 4.01 4.65
CA ALA A 306 14.25 3.62 4.05
C ALA A 306 14.57 2.15 4.34
N ASP A 307 14.45 1.72 5.59
CA ASP A 307 14.90 0.43 6.10
C ASP A 307 13.73 -0.49 6.49
N LEU A 308 13.92 -1.81 6.44
CA LEU A 308 12.88 -2.79 6.79
C LEU A 308 12.41 -2.68 8.26
N ASN A 309 13.31 -2.33 9.19
CA ASN A 309 12.96 -2.24 10.60
C ASN A 309 11.96 -1.08 10.87
N GLU A 310 12.16 0.07 10.23
CA GLU A 310 11.20 1.18 10.25
C GLU A 310 9.84 0.75 9.67
N PHE A 311 9.82 -0.12 8.65
CA PHE A 311 8.58 -0.67 8.09
C PHE A 311 7.87 -1.62 9.06
N LYS A 312 8.62 -2.45 9.83
CA LYS A 312 8.05 -3.31 10.87
C LYS A 312 7.40 -2.49 11.99
N GLU A 313 8.07 -1.44 12.45
CA GLU A 313 7.55 -0.52 13.48
C GLU A 313 6.25 0.15 13.00
N MET A 314 6.25 0.76 11.82
CA MET A 314 5.05 1.43 11.30
C MET A 314 3.91 0.47 10.91
N THR A 315 4.24 -0.74 10.46
CA THR A 315 3.25 -1.82 10.27
C THR A 315 2.57 -2.15 11.60
N THR A 316 3.32 -2.23 12.70
CA THR A 316 2.78 -2.52 14.03
C THR A 316 1.89 -1.39 14.56
N CYS A 317 2.17 -0.14 14.20
CA CYS A 317 1.30 1.01 14.50
C CYS A 317 -0.05 0.98 13.74
N VAL A 318 -0.07 0.50 12.49
CA VAL A 318 -1.30 0.40 11.68
C VAL A 318 -2.06 -0.90 11.97
N PHE A 319 -1.35 -1.99 12.22
CA PHE A 319 -1.90 -3.32 12.45
C PHE A 319 -1.19 -4.02 13.61
N PRO A 320 -1.59 -3.77 14.87
CA PRO A 320 -0.89 -4.29 16.04
C PRO A 320 -1.01 -5.82 16.22
N ARG A 321 -1.92 -6.48 15.49
CA ARG A 321 -2.06 -7.94 15.41
C ARG A 321 -2.43 -8.37 14.00
N LEU A 322 -1.47 -8.93 13.27
CA LEU A 322 -1.63 -9.55 11.96
C LEU A 322 -1.59 -11.09 12.06
N LEU A 323 -2.28 -11.79 11.16
CA LEU A 323 -2.12 -13.23 10.94
C LEU A 323 -2.28 -13.55 9.44
N ASP A 324 -1.24 -14.13 8.84
CA ASP A 324 -1.27 -14.60 7.46
C ASP A 324 -1.72 -16.07 7.40
N THR A 325 -2.89 -16.31 6.81
CA THR A 325 -3.46 -17.67 6.67
C THR A 325 -2.63 -18.58 5.78
N LYS A 326 -1.89 -18.04 4.81
CA LYS A 326 -0.98 -18.82 3.97
C LYS A 326 0.21 -19.32 4.77
N LEU A 327 0.73 -18.49 5.68
CA LEU A 327 1.77 -18.89 6.63
C LEU A 327 1.24 -19.92 7.64
N MET A 328 0.05 -19.68 8.22
CA MET A 328 -0.59 -20.60 9.15
C MET A 328 -0.75 -22.00 8.53
N ALA A 329 -1.33 -22.09 7.33
CA ALA A 329 -1.49 -23.34 6.59
C ALA A 329 -0.15 -24.03 6.19
N SER A 330 0.92 -23.24 6.01
CA SER A 330 2.27 -23.75 5.68
C SER A 330 3.10 -24.16 6.90
N THR A 331 2.54 -24.03 8.11
CA THR A 331 3.20 -24.28 9.41
C THR A 331 2.59 -25.50 10.10
N GLN A 332 3.31 -26.17 11.01
CA GLN A 332 2.74 -27.29 11.76
C GLN A 332 1.64 -26.84 12.75
N PRO A 333 0.57 -27.63 12.95
CA PRO A 333 0.33 -29.00 12.43
C PRO A 333 -0.29 -29.07 11.03
N PHE A 334 -0.53 -27.93 10.36
CA PHE A 334 -1.25 -27.89 9.09
C PHE A 334 -0.42 -28.39 7.90
N LYS A 335 0.90 -28.18 7.94
CA LYS A 335 1.84 -28.54 6.87
C LYS A 335 1.80 -30.02 6.48
N ASP A 336 1.52 -30.92 7.43
CA ASP A 336 1.40 -32.37 7.17
C ASP A 336 0.03 -32.78 6.57
N ILE A 337 -0.91 -31.83 6.46
CA ILE A 337 -2.33 -32.06 6.15
C ILE A 337 -2.80 -31.27 4.90
N ILE A 338 -2.14 -30.14 4.62
CA ILE A 338 -2.50 -29.16 3.59
C ILE A 338 -1.37 -29.06 2.54
N ASN A 339 -1.56 -29.71 1.40
CA ASN A 339 -0.55 -29.79 0.33
C ASN A 339 -0.49 -28.55 -0.58
N ASN A 340 -1.57 -27.78 -0.67
CA ASN A 340 -1.64 -26.54 -1.45
C ASN A 340 -2.24 -25.42 -0.59
N THR A 341 -1.64 -24.24 -0.67
CA THR A 341 -2.00 -23.07 0.14
C THR A 341 -2.37 -21.84 -0.70
N SER A 342 -2.81 -22.01 -1.95
CA SER A 342 -3.58 -20.95 -2.65
C SER A 342 -4.99 -20.84 -2.05
N LEU A 343 -5.53 -19.63 -1.91
CA LEU A 343 -6.76 -19.36 -1.15
C LEU A 343 -7.93 -20.29 -1.54
N ALA A 344 -8.24 -20.42 -2.83
CA ALA A 344 -9.34 -21.26 -3.31
C ALA A 344 -9.18 -22.78 -3.02
N GLU A 345 -7.94 -23.29 -2.98
CA GLU A 345 -7.66 -24.70 -2.70
C GLU A 345 -7.52 -24.96 -1.19
N LEU A 346 -7.08 -23.96 -0.44
CA LEU A 346 -7.10 -23.94 1.02
C LEU A 346 -8.54 -23.98 1.54
N GLU A 347 -9.44 -23.18 0.95
CA GLU A 347 -10.89 -23.17 1.23
C GLU A 347 -11.50 -24.56 1.07
N LYS A 348 -11.25 -25.18 -0.10
CA LYS A 348 -11.74 -26.54 -0.42
C LYS A 348 -11.18 -27.58 0.55
N ARG A 349 -9.87 -27.57 0.81
CA ARG A 349 -9.22 -28.51 1.75
C ARG A 349 -9.74 -28.37 3.18
N LEU A 350 -10.08 -27.15 3.63
CA LEU A 350 -10.56 -26.86 4.99
C LEU A 350 -12.05 -27.17 5.22
N LYS A 351 -12.78 -27.61 4.19
CA LYS A 351 -14.11 -28.25 4.32
C LYS A 351 -14.03 -29.75 4.62
N GLU A 352 -12.90 -30.39 4.36
CA GLU A 352 -12.68 -31.83 4.47
C GLU A 352 -12.01 -32.24 5.79
N THR A 353 -12.18 -33.50 6.21
CA THR A 353 -11.54 -34.03 7.43
C THR A 353 -10.00 -33.88 7.40
N PRO A 354 -9.34 -33.59 8.54
CA PRO A 354 -9.88 -33.49 9.90
C PRO A 354 -10.52 -32.14 10.26
N PHE A 355 -10.62 -31.21 9.31
CA PHE A 355 -11.26 -29.92 9.52
C PHE A 355 -12.80 -30.04 9.53
N ASN A 356 -13.46 -28.98 9.99
CA ASN A 356 -14.92 -28.84 9.94
C ASN A 356 -15.21 -27.40 9.50
N PRO A 357 -16.09 -27.17 8.51
CA PRO A 357 -16.43 -25.81 8.08
C PRO A 357 -17.13 -25.05 9.22
N PRO A 358 -16.78 -23.77 9.48
CA PRO A 358 -17.41 -22.99 10.53
C PRO A 358 -18.87 -22.67 10.17
N LYS A 359 -19.75 -22.69 11.18
CA LYS A 359 -21.10 -22.11 11.05
C LYS A 359 -20.96 -20.59 10.89
N VAL A 360 -21.41 -20.05 9.77
CA VAL A 360 -21.32 -18.63 9.44
C VAL A 360 -22.62 -18.15 8.80
N GLU A 361 -23.00 -16.90 9.07
CA GLU A 361 -24.22 -16.25 8.57
C GLU A 361 -23.94 -14.75 8.34
N SER A 362 -24.50 -14.16 7.28
CA SER A 362 -24.38 -12.71 7.08
C SER A 362 -25.32 -11.97 8.04
N ALA A 363 -24.91 -10.80 8.54
CA ALA A 363 -25.75 -9.99 9.40
C ALA A 363 -27.04 -9.54 8.70
N GLU A 364 -28.12 -9.34 9.49
CA GLU A 364 -29.38 -8.86 8.94
C GLU A 364 -29.19 -7.52 8.19
N GLY A 365 -29.72 -7.46 6.96
CA GLY A 365 -29.56 -6.31 6.07
C GLY A 365 -28.20 -6.18 5.36
N PHE A 366 -27.26 -7.11 5.55
CA PHE A 366 -26.02 -7.19 4.78
C PHE A 366 -26.12 -8.19 3.62
N PRO A 367 -25.45 -7.93 2.47
CA PRO A 367 -25.32 -8.93 1.42
C PRO A 367 -24.62 -10.19 1.94
N SER A 368 -25.09 -11.36 1.52
CA SER A 368 -24.45 -12.66 1.76
C SER A 368 -23.74 -13.14 0.50
N TYR A 369 -22.51 -13.64 0.63
CA TYR A 369 -21.88 -14.42 -0.43
C TYR A 369 -22.34 -15.88 -0.35
N ASP A 370 -22.57 -16.52 -1.50
CA ASP A 370 -22.76 -17.96 -1.59
C ASP A 370 -21.43 -18.61 -2.02
N THR A 371 -20.86 -19.46 -1.14
CA THR A 371 -19.62 -20.21 -1.41
C THR A 371 -19.77 -21.29 -2.50
N ALA A 372 -20.98 -21.56 -3.00
CA ALA A 372 -21.20 -22.37 -4.19
C ALA A 372 -21.02 -21.58 -5.50
N THR A 373 -21.03 -20.24 -5.45
CA THR A 373 -20.61 -19.38 -6.56
C THR A 373 -19.19 -18.89 -6.31
N GLU A 374 -18.22 -19.35 -7.11
CA GLU A 374 -16.83 -18.88 -7.01
C GLU A 374 -16.69 -17.42 -7.49
N GLN A 375 -17.04 -16.47 -6.62
CA GLN A 375 -16.85 -15.02 -6.81
C GLN A 375 -15.44 -14.58 -6.38
N LEU A 376 -14.44 -15.41 -6.70
CA LEU A 376 -13.04 -15.15 -6.40
C LEU A 376 -12.57 -13.87 -7.11
N HIS A 377 -11.61 -13.17 -6.51
CA HIS A 377 -11.06 -11.91 -7.06
C HIS A 377 -12.06 -10.74 -7.04
N GLU A 378 -12.89 -10.73 -6.00
CA GLU A 378 -13.46 -9.54 -5.40
C GLU A 378 -12.92 -9.45 -3.97
N ALA A 379 -12.22 -8.37 -3.61
CA ALA A 379 -11.51 -8.30 -2.32
C ALA A 379 -12.42 -8.58 -1.09
N GLY A 380 -13.69 -8.19 -1.12
CA GLY A 380 -14.65 -8.47 -0.04
C GLY A 380 -15.00 -9.96 0.09
N TYR A 381 -15.01 -10.70 -1.01
CA TYR A 381 -15.17 -12.16 -1.05
C TYR A 381 -13.88 -12.87 -0.63
N ASP A 382 -12.73 -12.51 -1.20
CA ASP A 382 -11.44 -13.15 -0.86
C ASP A 382 -11.06 -12.89 0.61
N ALA A 383 -11.39 -11.71 1.17
CA ALA A 383 -11.32 -11.44 2.61
C ALA A 383 -12.30 -12.32 3.42
N TYR A 384 -13.55 -12.49 2.97
CA TYR A 384 -14.52 -13.38 3.64
C TYR A 384 -14.01 -14.83 3.68
N ILE A 385 -13.56 -15.37 2.54
CA ILE A 385 -12.99 -16.71 2.43
C ILE A 385 -11.73 -16.87 3.29
N THR A 386 -10.85 -15.86 3.31
CA THR A 386 -9.67 -15.82 4.19
C THR A 386 -10.05 -15.95 5.67
N GLY A 387 -11.12 -15.26 6.10
CA GLY A 387 -11.65 -15.40 7.45
C GLY A 387 -12.21 -16.80 7.75
N LEU A 388 -12.90 -17.44 6.80
CA LEU A 388 -13.35 -18.84 6.97
C LEU A 388 -12.17 -19.81 7.09
N CYS A 389 -11.13 -19.63 6.26
CA CYS A 389 -9.92 -20.45 6.31
C CYS A 389 -9.23 -20.35 7.68
N PHE A 390 -9.09 -19.14 8.23
CA PHE A 390 -8.60 -18.96 9.61
C PHE A 390 -9.47 -19.70 10.63
N LEU A 391 -10.80 -19.59 10.54
CA LEU A 391 -11.71 -20.22 11.50
C LEU A 391 -11.62 -21.75 11.49
N SER A 392 -11.60 -22.40 10.32
CA SER A 392 -11.38 -23.85 10.22
C SER A 392 -10.05 -24.27 10.84
N MET A 393 -8.98 -23.51 10.60
CA MET A 393 -7.66 -23.80 11.14
C MET A 393 -7.58 -23.57 12.66
N ALA A 394 -8.10 -22.46 13.17
CA ALA A 394 -8.13 -22.15 14.59
C ALA A 394 -8.94 -23.18 15.38
N ASN A 395 -10.11 -23.57 14.88
CA ASN A 395 -10.95 -24.60 15.51
C ASN A 395 -10.26 -25.97 15.52
N TYR A 396 -9.49 -26.32 14.47
CA TYR A 396 -8.70 -27.55 14.45
C TYR A 396 -7.61 -27.58 15.55
N LEU A 397 -6.95 -26.45 15.86
CA LEU A 397 -6.03 -26.36 17.00
C LEU A 397 -6.73 -26.65 18.34
N GLY A 398 -8.04 -26.40 18.43
CA GLY A 398 -8.86 -26.75 19.60
C GLY A 398 -8.95 -28.24 19.87
N SER A 399 -8.75 -29.10 18.87
CA SER A 399 -8.78 -30.56 19.00
C SER A 399 -7.57 -31.15 19.76
N PHE A 400 -6.47 -30.38 19.88
CA PHE A 400 -5.27 -30.76 20.63
C PHE A 400 -5.37 -30.42 22.14
N LEU A 401 -6.44 -29.75 22.57
CA LEU A 401 -6.71 -29.50 23.98
C LEU A 401 -7.28 -30.76 24.66
N SER A 402 -7.13 -30.84 25.99
CA SER A 402 -7.79 -31.85 26.82
C SER A 402 -8.61 -31.15 27.92
N PRO A 403 -9.96 -31.21 27.88
CA PRO A 403 -10.78 -31.74 26.79
C PRO A 403 -10.67 -30.91 25.50
N PRO A 404 -10.93 -31.52 24.33
CA PRO A 404 -10.88 -30.82 23.04
C PRO A 404 -12.01 -29.79 22.94
N LYS A 405 -11.76 -28.71 22.20
CA LYS A 405 -12.73 -27.63 21.93
C LYS A 405 -13.04 -27.54 20.44
N ILE A 406 -14.33 -27.50 20.13
CA ILE A 406 -14.85 -27.29 18.77
C ILE A 406 -14.68 -25.82 18.33
N HIS A 407 -14.68 -24.89 19.28
CA HIS A 407 -14.50 -23.46 19.06
C HIS A 407 -13.21 -22.95 19.69
N VAL A 408 -12.45 -22.15 18.93
CA VAL A 408 -11.28 -21.41 19.41
C VAL A 408 -11.44 -19.92 19.09
N SER A 409 -11.43 -19.09 20.13
CA SER A 409 -11.51 -17.63 19.99
C SER A 409 -10.28 -17.04 19.30
N ALA A 410 -10.48 -15.97 18.53
CA ALA A 410 -9.42 -15.12 17.96
C ALA A 410 -8.53 -14.39 19.02
N ARG A 411 -8.79 -14.61 20.32
CA ARG A 411 -7.94 -14.19 21.46
C ARG A 411 -7.30 -15.37 22.20
N SER A 412 -7.19 -16.54 21.56
CA SER A 412 -6.66 -17.76 22.15
C SER A 412 -5.13 -17.85 22.08
N LYS A 413 -4.51 -18.38 23.15
CA LYS A 413 -3.07 -18.68 23.18
C LYS A 413 -2.61 -19.70 22.15
N LEU A 414 -3.53 -20.50 21.61
CA LEU A 414 -3.25 -21.45 20.53
C LEU A 414 -2.83 -20.76 19.21
N ILE A 415 -3.23 -19.51 19.00
CA ILE A 415 -2.92 -18.76 17.76
C ILE A 415 -1.87 -17.65 17.95
N GLU A 416 -1.48 -17.33 19.19
CA GLU A 416 -0.38 -16.40 19.50
C GLU A 416 0.92 -16.67 18.70
N PRO A 417 1.35 -17.93 18.44
CA PRO A 417 2.56 -18.20 17.65
C PRO A 417 2.52 -17.72 16.18
N PHE A 418 1.32 -17.53 15.61
CA PHE A 418 1.15 -17.08 14.22
C PHE A 418 1.01 -15.56 14.10
N PHE A 419 0.92 -14.82 15.22
CA PHE A 419 0.74 -13.37 15.19
C PHE A 419 1.97 -12.64 14.66
N ASN A 420 1.71 -11.54 13.95
CA ASN A 420 2.70 -10.57 13.50
C ASN A 420 3.85 -11.19 12.68
N LYS A 421 3.51 -12.21 11.87
CA LYS A 421 4.39 -12.89 10.91
C LYS A 421 3.71 -12.96 9.54
N LEU A 422 4.38 -12.46 8.50
CA LEU A 422 3.88 -12.39 7.12
C LEU A 422 4.58 -13.42 6.24
N PHE A 423 3.86 -14.04 5.30
CA PHE A 423 4.44 -15.10 4.45
C PHE A 423 5.52 -14.56 3.49
N LEU A 424 6.69 -15.19 3.44
CA LEU A 424 7.77 -14.85 2.50
C LEU A 424 7.81 -15.81 1.32
N MET A 425 7.17 -15.43 0.20
CA MET A 425 7.15 -16.27 -1.00
C MET A 425 8.56 -16.62 -1.50
N ARG A 426 8.80 -17.94 -1.70
CA ARG A 426 9.98 -18.57 -2.32
C ARG A 426 11.33 -18.40 -1.60
N VAL A 427 11.40 -17.79 -0.41
CA VAL A 427 12.62 -17.83 0.40
C VAL A 427 12.74 -19.22 1.03
N MET A 428 13.88 -19.91 0.89
CA MET A 428 14.01 -21.30 1.34
C MET A 428 14.13 -21.43 2.86
N ASP A 429 14.92 -20.54 3.47
CA ASP A 429 15.36 -20.70 4.86
C ASP A 429 14.61 -19.79 5.85
N ILE A 430 13.93 -18.76 5.33
CA ILE A 430 13.19 -17.75 6.09
C ILE A 430 11.70 -17.84 5.70
N PRO A 431 10.89 -18.67 6.37
CA PRO A 431 9.51 -18.93 5.97
C PRO A 431 8.56 -17.73 6.16
N TYR A 432 8.95 -16.75 6.97
CA TYR A 432 8.14 -15.57 7.28
C TYR A 432 8.99 -14.34 7.62
N LEU A 433 8.43 -13.17 7.36
CA LEU A 433 8.89 -11.89 7.90
C LEU A 433 8.30 -11.71 9.30
N ASN A 434 9.15 -11.57 10.32
CA ASN A 434 8.74 -11.40 11.72
C ASN A 434 8.68 -9.91 12.06
N LEU A 435 7.50 -9.36 12.36
CA LEU A 435 7.34 -7.92 12.60
C LEU A 435 7.78 -7.51 14.01
N GLU A 436 7.61 -8.38 15.01
CA GLU A 436 7.90 -8.11 16.43
C GLU A 436 9.39 -8.26 16.82
N GLY A 437 10.28 -8.50 15.86
CA GLY A 437 11.70 -8.73 16.18
C GLY A 437 12.57 -9.11 14.97
N PRO A 438 13.77 -9.65 15.23
CA PRO A 438 14.64 -10.12 14.16
C PRO A 438 13.99 -11.29 13.40
N ASP A 439 14.29 -11.37 12.11
CA ASP A 439 13.93 -12.52 11.28
C ASP A 439 14.84 -13.72 11.57
N CYS A 440 14.41 -14.91 11.17
CA CYS A 440 15.21 -16.13 11.30
C CYS A 440 16.40 -16.12 10.34
N ASN A 441 17.48 -15.43 10.71
CA ASN A 441 18.76 -15.44 9.99
C ASN A 441 19.46 -16.80 10.19
N ILE A 442 18.93 -17.81 9.52
CA ILE A 442 19.48 -19.13 9.26
C ILE A 442 19.64 -19.23 7.75
N GLN A 443 20.76 -19.77 7.25
CA GLN A 443 20.92 -20.10 5.84
C GLN A 443 21.33 -21.57 5.70
N ILE A 444 20.73 -22.30 4.77
CA ILE A 444 20.90 -23.76 4.62
C ILE A 444 21.49 -24.06 3.24
N SER A 445 22.78 -24.40 3.22
CA SER A 445 23.50 -24.80 2.01
C SER A 445 23.65 -26.32 1.98
N TRP A 446 22.76 -26.98 1.25
CA TRP A 446 22.75 -28.43 1.08
C TRP A 446 24.04 -28.94 0.42
N ILE A 447 24.56 -30.03 0.97
CA ILE A 447 25.79 -30.72 0.55
C ILE A 447 25.42 -31.97 -0.26
N ASP A 448 24.41 -32.71 0.22
CA ASP A 448 23.79 -33.89 -0.37
C ASP A 448 22.37 -34.07 0.19
N ASP A 449 21.63 -35.08 -0.27
CA ASP A 449 20.24 -35.38 0.13
C ASP A 449 20.05 -35.65 1.64
N THR A 450 21.13 -35.79 2.40
CA THR A 450 21.14 -36.12 3.84
C THR A 450 21.89 -35.10 4.71
N SER A 451 22.58 -34.11 4.13
CA SER A 451 23.41 -33.19 4.89
C SER A 451 23.48 -31.77 4.30
N ALA A 452 23.56 -30.78 5.18
CA ALA A 452 23.66 -29.36 4.83
C ALA A 452 24.59 -28.61 5.79
N PHE A 453 25.21 -27.53 5.31
CA PHE A 453 25.73 -26.49 6.18
C PHE A 453 24.58 -25.59 6.62
N VAL A 454 24.54 -25.27 7.91
CA VAL A 454 23.56 -24.35 8.50
C VAL A 454 24.34 -23.18 9.11
N SER A 455 24.16 -21.97 8.58
CA SER A 455 24.61 -20.75 9.27
C SER A 455 23.60 -20.35 10.34
N LEU A 456 24.08 -19.77 11.44
CA LEU A 456 23.25 -19.29 12.55
C LEU A 456 23.61 -17.83 12.85
N SER A 457 22.63 -17.04 13.25
CA SER A 457 22.75 -15.58 13.38
C SER A 457 23.73 -15.13 14.46
N GLN A 458 23.95 -15.96 15.50
CA GLN A 458 24.84 -15.63 16.62
C GLN A 458 25.80 -16.78 16.97
N PRO A 459 27.07 -16.51 17.33
CA PRO A 459 28.05 -17.55 17.70
C PRO A 459 27.58 -18.45 18.85
N GLU A 460 26.86 -17.88 19.82
CA GLU A 460 26.33 -18.57 21.01
C GLU A 460 25.30 -19.65 20.64
N GLN A 461 24.49 -19.40 19.60
CA GLN A 461 23.50 -20.37 19.10
C GLN A 461 24.16 -21.64 18.55
N VAL A 462 25.38 -21.56 18.01
CA VAL A 462 26.13 -22.74 17.52
C VAL A 462 26.40 -23.71 18.67
N GLN A 463 26.84 -23.21 19.83
CA GLN A 463 27.15 -24.06 20.98
C GLN A 463 25.87 -24.67 21.59
N ILE A 464 24.76 -23.93 21.57
CA ILE A 464 23.44 -24.43 22.00
C ILE A 464 22.95 -25.52 21.05
N ALA A 465 22.94 -25.28 19.74
CA ALA A 465 22.48 -26.25 18.73
C ALA A 465 23.30 -27.56 18.76
N VAL A 466 24.63 -27.46 18.83
CA VAL A 466 25.52 -28.63 18.99
C VAL A 466 25.18 -29.39 20.28
N ASN A 467 24.96 -28.71 21.41
CA ASN A 467 24.60 -29.36 22.67
C ASN A 467 23.22 -30.02 22.63
N THR A 468 22.20 -29.39 22.05
CA THR A 468 20.85 -29.96 21.89
C THR A 468 20.88 -31.19 20.98
N SER A 469 21.68 -31.18 19.91
CA SER A 469 21.80 -32.32 18.98
C SER A 469 22.34 -33.61 19.62
N LYS A 470 22.94 -33.53 20.81
CA LYS A 470 23.39 -34.72 21.58
C LYS A 470 22.24 -35.60 22.08
N TYR A 471 21.02 -35.05 22.11
CA TYR A 471 19.80 -35.75 22.53
C TYR A 471 18.89 -36.12 21.35
N ALA A 472 19.32 -35.85 20.12
CA ALA A 472 18.58 -36.18 18.90
C ALA A 472 19.09 -37.49 18.29
N GLU A 473 18.18 -38.41 17.96
CA GLU A 473 18.51 -39.66 17.28
C GLU A 473 18.51 -39.50 15.74
N SER A 474 17.72 -38.57 15.22
CA SER A 474 17.45 -38.39 13.79
C SER A 474 18.44 -37.49 13.03
N TYR A 475 19.28 -36.71 13.73
CA TYR A 475 20.27 -35.82 13.12
C TYR A 475 21.48 -35.61 14.05
N ARG A 476 22.57 -35.05 13.51
CA ARG A 476 23.76 -34.66 14.29
C ARG A 476 24.30 -33.32 13.81
N ILE A 477 24.63 -32.42 14.74
CA ILE A 477 25.27 -31.14 14.42
C ILE A 477 26.73 -31.17 14.87
N GLN A 478 27.63 -30.68 14.02
CA GLN A 478 29.06 -30.47 14.31
C GLN A 478 29.46 -29.09 13.78
N THR A 479 30.55 -28.50 14.28
CA THR A 479 30.99 -27.20 13.76
C THR A 479 31.63 -27.35 12.38
N TYR A 480 31.66 -26.27 11.60
CA TYR A 480 32.38 -26.24 10.33
C TYR A 480 33.88 -26.53 10.51
N ALA A 481 34.47 -26.10 11.63
CA ALA A 481 35.86 -26.40 11.98
C ALA A 481 36.08 -27.91 12.17
N ASP A 482 35.18 -28.62 12.88
CA ASP A 482 35.25 -30.08 13.05
C ASP A 482 35.12 -30.81 11.71
N TYR A 483 34.21 -30.36 10.85
CA TYR A 483 34.01 -30.92 9.52
C TYR A 483 35.26 -30.76 8.64
N VAL A 484 35.84 -29.56 8.59
CA VAL A 484 37.07 -29.30 7.83
C VAL A 484 38.25 -30.08 8.41
N GLY A 485 38.38 -30.15 9.74
CA GLY A 485 39.39 -30.95 10.43
C GLY A 485 39.36 -32.42 10.01
N LYS A 486 38.20 -33.08 10.19
CA LYS A 486 37.98 -34.48 9.76
C LYS A 486 38.27 -34.68 8.27
N LYS A 487 37.81 -33.75 7.41
CA LYS A 487 38.04 -33.80 5.95
C LYS A 487 39.51 -33.61 5.57
N HIS A 488 40.33 -33.01 6.43
CA HIS A 488 41.79 -32.95 6.29
C HIS A 488 42.48 -34.20 6.86
N GLU A 489 42.02 -34.74 7.99
CA GLU A 489 42.50 -35.99 8.56
C GLU A 489 42.23 -37.17 7.60
N GLU A 490 41.03 -37.31 7.04
CA GLU A 490 40.72 -38.33 6.03
C GLU A 490 41.64 -38.25 4.81
N LYS A 491 41.98 -37.03 4.37
CA LYS A 491 42.94 -36.82 3.28
C LYS A 491 44.37 -37.19 3.68
N GLN A 492 44.78 -36.95 4.92
CA GLN A 492 46.07 -37.43 5.44
C GLN A 492 46.07 -38.96 5.61
N ILE A 493 45.01 -39.57 6.14
CA ILE A 493 44.87 -41.02 6.32
C ILE A 493 44.92 -41.71 4.95
N LYS A 494 44.18 -41.21 3.94
CA LYS A 494 44.26 -41.74 2.56
C LYS A 494 45.67 -41.61 1.96
N ARG A 495 46.40 -40.51 2.22
CA ARG A 495 47.82 -40.37 1.83
C ARG A 495 48.73 -41.36 2.57
N LYS A 496 48.54 -41.55 3.88
CA LYS A 496 49.34 -42.46 4.71
C LYS A 496 49.13 -43.92 4.32
N TRP A 497 47.88 -44.31 4.03
CA TRP A 497 47.55 -45.62 3.44
C TRP A 497 48.24 -45.84 2.08
N THR A 498 48.30 -44.83 1.20
CA THR A 498 49.09 -44.97 -0.03
C THR A 498 50.59 -45.07 0.23
N GLU A 499 51.12 -44.39 1.26
CA GLU A 499 52.55 -44.36 1.59
C GLU A 499 53.05 -45.68 2.22
N ASP A 500 52.27 -46.27 3.13
CA ASP A 500 52.61 -47.56 3.73
C ASP A 500 52.39 -48.75 2.77
N SER A 501 51.48 -48.60 1.80
CA SER A 501 51.31 -49.58 0.69
C SER A 501 52.59 -49.73 -0.16
N TRP A 502 53.32 -48.65 -0.43
CA TRP A 502 54.62 -48.74 -1.12
C TRP A 502 55.65 -49.57 -0.31
N LYS A 503 55.68 -49.42 1.01
CA LYS A 503 56.61 -50.13 1.91
C LYS A 503 56.32 -51.63 2.04
N GLU A 504 55.10 -52.08 1.73
CA GLU A 504 54.78 -53.50 1.64
C GLU A 504 55.15 -54.10 0.27
N VAL A 505 55.06 -53.31 -0.80
CA VAL A 505 55.47 -53.73 -2.16
C VAL A 505 56.99 -53.93 -2.27
N GLU A 506 57.81 -53.03 -1.69
CA GLU A 506 59.27 -53.20 -1.72
C GLU A 506 59.73 -54.49 -1.03
N ARG A 507 59.08 -54.89 0.07
CA ARG A 507 59.43 -56.10 0.84
C ARG A 507 59.10 -57.42 0.11
N LYS A 508 58.41 -57.37 -1.04
CA LYS A 508 58.06 -58.52 -1.88
C LYS A 508 58.82 -58.54 -3.22
N ARG A 509 59.73 -57.59 -3.48
CA ARG A 509 60.43 -57.44 -4.77
C ARG A 509 61.83 -58.08 -4.86
N LEU A 510 62.08 -59.10 -4.03
CA LEU A 510 63.32 -59.89 -4.02
C LEU A 510 63.07 -61.39 -4.26
N ASN A 511 62.28 -61.72 -5.29
CA ASN A 511 62.46 -63.01 -5.99
C ASN A 511 61.84 -63.04 -7.41
N THR A 512 62.38 -63.97 -8.22
CA THR A 512 61.93 -64.37 -9.57
C THR A 512 62.12 -63.36 -10.71
N GLN A 513 62.65 -63.84 -11.83
CA GLN A 513 63.16 -63.04 -12.95
C GLN A 513 62.19 -62.93 -14.13
N CYS A 514 62.30 -61.80 -14.83
CA CYS A 514 62.29 -61.61 -16.29
C CYS A 514 61.60 -62.63 -17.24
N ILE A 515 60.64 -62.12 -18.03
CA ILE A 515 60.58 -62.11 -19.52
C ILE A 515 59.30 -61.33 -19.89
N SER A 516 59.31 -60.06 -20.34
CA SER A 516 59.73 -59.49 -21.64
C SER A 516 58.76 -59.85 -22.79
N TYR A 517 58.30 -58.97 -23.70
CA TYR A 517 58.36 -57.50 -23.89
C TYR A 517 56.89 -56.95 -23.96
N ALA A 518 56.49 -55.70 -23.64
CA ALA A 518 56.95 -54.37 -24.10
C ALA A 518 56.67 -54.09 -25.60
N LEU A 519 56.24 -52.89 -26.06
CA LEU A 519 56.04 -51.60 -25.38
C LEU A 519 55.11 -50.65 -26.24
N GLN A 520 54.48 -49.64 -25.63
CA GLN A 520 54.06 -48.33 -26.23
C GLN A 520 52.91 -48.31 -27.30
N ASN A 521 52.18 -47.22 -27.60
CA ASN A 521 51.87 -45.89 -27.00
C ASN A 521 50.74 -45.24 -27.85
N HIS A 522 50.03 -44.13 -27.56
CA HIS A 522 49.76 -43.24 -26.41
C HIS A 522 48.65 -42.24 -26.88
N TYR A 523 48.06 -41.45 -25.97
CA TYR A 523 47.38 -40.14 -26.24
C TYR A 523 46.07 -40.16 -27.10
N HIS A 524 45.16 -39.18 -27.05
CA HIS A 524 45.09 -37.87 -26.37
C HIS A 524 43.68 -37.53 -25.83
N HIS A 525 43.61 -36.37 -25.15
CA HIS A 525 42.47 -35.62 -24.56
C HIS A 525 41.04 -35.71 -25.13
N ALA A 526 40.09 -35.73 -24.18
CA ALA A 526 38.94 -34.82 -23.95
C ALA A 526 37.98 -34.36 -25.08
N ASN A 527 36.68 -34.52 -24.81
CA ASN A 527 35.58 -33.56 -25.08
C ASN A 527 34.40 -33.95 -24.15
N SER A 528 33.64 -33.03 -23.55
CA SER A 528 32.64 -32.11 -24.15
C SER A 528 31.45 -32.86 -24.79
N LEU A 529 30.25 -32.70 -24.22
CA LEU A 529 29.00 -33.25 -24.74
C LEU A 529 27.84 -32.26 -24.56
N THR A 530 27.34 -31.78 -25.69
CA THR A 530 26.03 -31.13 -25.89
C THR A 530 25.35 -31.80 -27.10
N SER A 531 24.16 -31.32 -27.50
CA SER A 531 23.38 -31.78 -28.67
C SER A 531 22.64 -33.13 -28.48
N THR A 532 21.49 -33.41 -29.14
CA THR A 532 20.61 -32.54 -29.96
C THR A 532 19.16 -33.06 -29.96
N SER A 533 18.21 -32.20 -30.32
CA SER A 533 16.87 -32.57 -30.76
C SER A 533 16.85 -33.09 -32.22
N THR A 534 15.83 -33.86 -32.59
CA THR A 534 15.64 -34.38 -33.95
C THR A 534 14.40 -33.76 -34.63
N VAL A 535 14.46 -33.59 -35.96
CA VAL A 535 13.38 -33.06 -36.79
C VAL A 535 13.21 -33.95 -38.03
N GLY A 536 11.98 -34.31 -38.37
CA GLY A 536 11.62 -35.02 -39.60
C GLY A 536 10.90 -34.10 -40.60
N LYS A 537 11.22 -34.23 -41.90
CA LYS A 537 10.53 -33.53 -43.00
C LYS A 537 9.93 -34.54 -43.99
N ARG A 538 8.79 -34.18 -44.59
CA ARG A 538 8.31 -34.68 -45.89
C ARG A 538 7.59 -33.53 -46.63
N ASN A 539 7.65 -33.54 -47.97
CA ASN A 539 6.99 -32.59 -48.87
C ASN A 539 6.11 -33.37 -49.87
N LEU A 540 5.07 -32.73 -50.42
CA LEU A 540 4.63 -32.76 -51.84
C LEU A 540 3.35 -31.89 -52.03
N SER A 541 2.93 -31.64 -53.28
CA SER A 541 1.97 -30.59 -53.71
C SER A 541 0.96 -31.13 -54.77
N PRO A 542 0.16 -30.33 -55.51
CA PRO A 542 -1.00 -29.49 -55.10
C PRO A 542 -2.30 -29.62 -55.98
N SER A 543 -3.40 -28.95 -55.56
CA SER A 543 -4.60 -28.47 -56.34
C SER A 543 -5.59 -29.51 -56.98
N PRO A 544 -6.77 -29.13 -57.57
CA PRO A 544 -7.61 -27.90 -57.54
C PRO A 544 -9.16 -28.12 -57.33
N ALA A 545 -9.96 -27.03 -57.10
CA ALA A 545 -11.42 -26.80 -57.39
C ALA A 545 -11.86 -25.47 -56.70
N GLU A 546 -12.44 -24.43 -57.33
CA GLU A 546 -13.82 -24.19 -57.87
C GLU A 546 -14.94 -24.00 -56.81
N ALA A 547 -15.89 -23.04 -56.89
CA ALA A 547 -16.09 -21.83 -57.73
C ALA A 547 -17.20 -20.88 -57.15
N ASP A 548 -17.42 -19.69 -57.76
CA ASP A 548 -18.61 -18.77 -57.69
C ASP A 548 -18.97 -18.08 -56.33
N LEU A 549 -19.57 -16.87 -56.19
CA LEU A 549 -19.92 -15.65 -56.99
C LEU A 549 -20.24 -14.51 -55.95
N GLU A 550 -20.42 -13.19 -56.15
CA GLU A 550 -20.35 -12.15 -57.22
C GLU A 550 -19.21 -11.12 -56.85
N THR A 551 -18.84 -9.98 -57.48
CA THR A 551 -19.46 -8.81 -58.17
C THR A 551 -20.34 -7.87 -57.30
N ARG A 552 -20.32 -6.52 -57.41
CA ARG A 552 -19.67 -5.57 -58.36
C ARG A 552 -19.58 -4.11 -57.81
N ILE A 553 -18.79 -3.27 -58.51
CA ILE A 553 -18.80 -1.77 -58.54
C ILE A 553 -18.20 -1.07 -57.29
N SER A 554 -17.10 -0.30 -57.30
CA SER A 554 -16.33 0.55 -58.26
C SER A 554 -16.75 2.03 -58.33
N GLY A 555 -15.82 2.94 -58.00
CA GLY A 555 -15.99 4.39 -58.14
C GLY A 555 -14.68 5.14 -57.91
N GLU A 556 -13.97 5.47 -59.00
CA GLU A 556 -12.77 6.32 -59.00
C GLU A 556 -13.14 7.81 -59.05
N ILE A 557 -12.19 8.68 -58.69
CA ILE A 557 -11.94 9.99 -59.34
C ILE A 557 -10.55 10.49 -58.90
N SER A 558 -9.87 11.21 -59.78
CA SER A 558 -8.44 11.55 -59.71
C SER A 558 -8.15 13.05 -59.70
N ASP A 559 -7.08 13.42 -58.99
CA ASP A 559 -6.09 14.48 -59.30
C ASP A 559 -6.49 15.98 -59.47
N THR A 560 -5.42 16.79 -59.45
CA THR A 560 -5.27 18.23 -59.77
C THR A 560 -5.65 19.28 -58.70
N GLU A 561 -4.87 20.35 -58.45
CA GLU A 561 -3.43 20.62 -58.62
C GLU A 561 -3.07 21.98 -57.94
N LEU A 562 -1.85 22.50 -58.15
CA LEU A 562 -1.34 23.86 -57.78
C LEU A 562 -1.09 24.12 -56.27
N GLU A 563 0.16 24.30 -55.80
CA GLU A 563 1.16 25.39 -56.02
C GLU A 563 0.97 26.60 -55.07
N GLN A 564 2.01 27.32 -54.60
CA GLN A 564 3.45 27.46 -54.96
C GLN A 564 4.31 27.50 -53.65
N THR A 565 5.48 26.84 -53.55
CA THR A 565 6.88 27.36 -53.71
C THR A 565 7.30 28.52 -52.75
N GLU A 566 8.57 28.74 -52.35
CA GLU A 566 9.87 28.13 -52.66
C GLU A 566 10.94 28.39 -51.55
N SER A 567 11.91 27.45 -51.41
CA SER A 567 13.40 27.55 -51.30
C SER A 567 14.17 28.77 -50.68
N CYS A 568 15.49 28.76 -50.38
CA CYS A 568 16.54 27.71 -50.43
C CYS A 568 17.76 27.98 -49.49
N ALA A 569 18.53 26.91 -49.23
CA ALA A 569 19.97 26.73 -48.90
C ALA A 569 20.92 27.82 -48.30
N GLU A 570 21.76 27.36 -47.34
CA GLU A 570 23.21 27.68 -47.10
C GLU A 570 23.68 29.11 -46.67
N SER A 571 24.80 29.33 -45.94
CA SER A 571 25.68 28.44 -45.11
C SER A 571 26.56 29.24 -44.08
N LEU A 572 27.10 28.53 -43.07
CA LEU A 572 28.30 28.79 -42.23
C LEU A 572 28.62 30.17 -41.57
N SER A 573 28.89 30.17 -40.25
CA SER A 573 30.10 30.76 -39.61
C SER A 573 30.18 30.53 -38.08
N GLU A 574 31.38 30.62 -37.49
CA GLU A 574 31.65 30.38 -36.05
C GLU A 574 31.44 31.62 -35.15
N GLY A 575 31.04 31.45 -33.87
CA GLY A 575 30.66 32.62 -33.04
C GLY A 575 30.61 32.49 -31.50
N ARG A 576 31.70 32.02 -30.84
CA ARG A 576 32.03 32.15 -29.38
C ARG A 576 31.04 32.89 -28.44
N LYS A 577 30.68 32.25 -27.30
CA LYS A 577 30.38 32.76 -25.90
C LYS A 577 29.15 32.01 -25.31
N LYS A 578 28.98 31.81 -23.99
CA LYS A 578 29.85 31.87 -22.80
C LYS A 578 29.18 31.07 -21.67
N ALA A 579 29.88 30.14 -21.01
CA ALA A 579 29.37 29.50 -19.79
C ALA A 579 29.45 30.46 -18.58
N LYS A 580 28.44 30.43 -17.69
CA LYS A 580 28.46 31.09 -16.37
C LYS A 580 28.21 30.06 -15.27
N LYS A 581 29.20 29.87 -14.38
CA LYS A 581 29.04 29.06 -13.16
C LYS A 581 28.15 29.77 -12.14
N LEU A 582 27.18 29.06 -11.57
CA LEU A 582 26.45 29.54 -10.39
C LEU A 582 27.29 29.28 -9.13
N LYS A 583 27.53 30.29 -8.30
CA LYS A 583 28.29 30.14 -7.04
C LYS A 583 27.35 29.68 -5.91
N ARG A 584 27.60 28.50 -5.36
CA ARG A 584 26.99 28.02 -4.11
C ARG A 584 27.66 28.73 -2.93
N MET A 585 26.98 29.66 -2.27
CA MET A 585 27.50 30.30 -1.05
C MET A 585 27.32 29.35 0.14
N LYS A 586 28.45 28.91 0.72
CA LYS A 586 28.52 28.27 2.03
C LYS A 586 28.80 29.37 3.06
N LYS A 587 27.94 29.56 4.06
CA LYS A 587 28.17 30.51 5.16
C LYS A 587 28.52 29.71 6.41
N GLU A 588 29.77 29.82 6.83
CA GLU A 588 30.26 29.22 8.08
C GLU A 588 30.03 30.17 9.25
N LEU A 589 29.81 29.61 10.44
CA LEU A 589 29.70 30.33 11.71
C LEU A 589 30.44 29.52 12.78
N SER A 590 31.34 30.18 13.50
CA SER A 590 32.21 29.58 14.51
C SER A 590 31.51 29.40 15.86
N PRO A 591 31.93 28.44 16.71
CA PRO A 591 31.25 28.12 17.97
C PRO A 591 31.71 29.00 19.15
N ALA A 592 30.84 29.17 20.15
CA ALA A 592 31.18 29.69 21.47
C ALA A 592 30.19 29.21 22.56
N GLY A 593 30.71 28.76 23.71
CA GLY A 593 29.97 28.64 24.99
C GLY A 593 29.28 27.30 25.31
N GLY A 594 29.87 26.50 26.22
CA GLY A 594 29.10 25.79 27.26
C GLY A 594 28.94 26.73 28.48
N LEU A 595 28.24 26.43 29.58
CA LEU A 595 27.66 25.22 30.22
C LEU A 595 26.44 25.69 31.08
N PRO A 596 25.73 24.87 31.89
CA PRO A 596 25.68 23.41 32.02
C PRO A 596 24.27 22.83 31.75
N GLY A 597 24.05 21.53 31.96
CA GLY A 597 22.78 20.84 31.67
C GLY A 597 21.72 20.86 32.80
N SER A 598 20.49 20.52 32.41
CA SER A 598 19.33 20.21 33.27
C SER A 598 18.57 19.05 32.60
N PRO A 599 17.97 18.09 33.33
CA PRO A 599 17.52 16.84 32.74
C PRO A 599 16.27 16.98 31.86
N ALA A 600 16.15 16.10 30.86
CA ALA A 600 14.96 16.01 30.03
C ALA A 600 13.74 15.58 30.87
N LYS A 601 12.64 16.33 30.75
CA LYS A 601 11.32 15.87 31.20
C LYS A 601 10.70 14.98 30.13
N LEU A 602 9.98 13.94 30.57
CA LEU A 602 9.05 13.22 29.71
C LEU A 602 7.95 14.18 29.22
N PHE A 603 7.41 13.90 28.03
CA PHE A 603 6.13 14.48 27.61
C PHE A 603 5.00 13.79 28.38
N GLU A 604 4.05 14.59 28.87
CA GLU A 604 2.78 14.09 29.39
C GLU A 604 1.83 13.83 28.22
N VAL A 605 1.19 12.66 28.20
CA VAL A 605 0.12 12.33 27.26
C VAL A 605 -1.20 12.80 27.88
N PRO A 606 -2.03 13.60 27.19
CA PRO A 606 -3.36 13.93 27.68
C PRO A 606 -4.26 12.70 27.69
N ASP A 607 -4.80 12.34 28.85
CA ASP A 607 -5.85 11.34 28.95
C ASP A 607 -7.15 11.86 28.30
N THR A 608 -7.74 11.03 27.44
CA THR A 608 -9.00 11.22 26.68
C THR A 608 -8.99 12.18 25.48
N TRP A 609 -9.59 11.70 24.39
CA TRP A 609 -10.18 12.40 23.25
C TRP A 609 -11.45 11.65 22.85
#